data_AF-A0A2N3PU53-F1
#
_entry.id   AF-A0A2N3PU53-F1
#
_cell.length_a   1.000
_cell.length_b   1.000
_cell.length_c   1.000
_cell.angle_alpha   90.00
_cell.angle_beta   90.00
_cell.angle_gamma   90.00
#
_symmetry.space_group_name_H-M   'P 1'
#
loop_
_entity.id
_entity.type
_entity.pdbx_description
1 polymer ?
#
loop_
_entity_poly.entity_id
_entity_poly.type
_entity_poly.pdbx_seq_one_letter_code
_entity_poly.pdbx_strand_id
1 'polypeptide(L)'
;MLLLAASTAACGPLPRPFAHEKVNALVSDQRALAPLAVRRIDGAPGLAEALIQTLNQEDIAASPESAGDGFLSLSGKIRSENGTVQLIWQIIDGDGRMIGEFRQPLPPGSIDPARNPQFVQSATRAVIHALRGDDSGTRDLEAAPKVAVWTVKAPADFDGDALSRAMARALGLKGLAVVSGQAAFVVTGLLRIGPTTGGQAMVSIDWTVRDAKGHDLGTVSQSSPVAQERLLGPLAALLRDIAEAGADGIAEVIRSQRPQTPPEP
;
A
#
# COMPACT_ATOMS: atom_id res chain seq x y z
N MET A 1 17.60 -83.79 -13.40
CA MET A 1 17.94 -82.90 -12.27
C MET A 1 18.12 -81.50 -12.88
N LEU A 2 17.03 -80.80 -13.20
CA LEU A 2 16.31 -79.83 -12.36
C LEU A 2 17.20 -78.67 -11.89
N LEU A 3 17.03 -77.47 -12.49
CA LEU A 3 16.89 -76.20 -11.76
C LEU A 3 16.56 -75.02 -12.69
N LEU A 4 15.33 -74.52 -12.51
CA LEU A 4 14.85 -73.17 -12.82
C LEU A 4 15.77 -72.09 -12.24
N ALA A 5 15.98 -70.99 -12.98
CA ALA A 5 16.13 -69.62 -12.47
C ALA A 5 16.41 -68.68 -13.66
N ALA A 6 15.94 -67.46 -13.79
CA ALA A 6 14.85 -66.69 -13.19
C ALA A 6 14.79 -65.40 -14.05
N SER A 7 13.60 -65.05 -14.52
CA SER A 7 13.33 -63.84 -15.31
C SER A 7 13.29 -62.61 -14.39
N THR A 8 14.32 -61.75 -14.38
CA THR A 8 14.22 -60.43 -13.72
C THR A 8 15.21 -59.41 -14.32
N ALA A 9 14.69 -58.41 -15.03
CA ALA A 9 15.06 -56.99 -14.94
C ALA A 9 14.65 -56.21 -16.20
N ALA A 10 13.37 -56.27 -16.58
CA ALA A 10 12.77 -55.23 -17.41
C ALA A 10 12.13 -54.17 -16.48
N CYS A 11 12.97 -53.31 -15.89
CA CYS A 11 12.55 -52.03 -15.34
C CYS A 11 13.57 -50.98 -15.80
N GLY A 12 13.41 -50.53 -17.05
CA GLY A 12 13.97 -49.24 -17.44
C GLY A 12 13.37 -48.14 -16.56
N PRO A 13 14.08 -47.02 -16.32
CA PRO A 13 13.58 -45.96 -15.48
C PRO A 13 12.21 -45.49 -16.01
N LEU A 14 11.18 -45.64 -15.17
CA LEU A 14 9.83 -45.20 -15.46
C LEU A 14 9.88 -43.71 -15.82
N PRO A 15 9.40 -43.27 -17.00
CA PRO A 15 9.37 -41.86 -17.34
C PRO A 15 8.45 -41.16 -16.34
N ARG A 16 9.04 -40.33 -15.47
CA ARG A 16 8.32 -39.52 -14.48
C ARG A 16 7.64 -38.38 -15.23
N PRO A 17 6.31 -38.39 -15.46
CA PRO A 17 5.63 -37.33 -16.20
C PRO A 17 5.55 -36.01 -15.39
N PHE A 18 5.98 -36.05 -14.12
CA PHE A 18 5.97 -34.94 -13.17
C PHE A 18 7.27 -34.89 -12.35
N ALA A 19 8.42 -35.23 -12.96
CA ALA A 19 9.66 -34.69 -12.43
C ALA A 19 9.54 -33.17 -12.58
N HIS A 20 9.50 -32.44 -11.46
CA HIS A 20 9.23 -31.02 -11.47
C HIS A 20 10.36 -30.34 -12.25
N GLU A 21 10.02 -30.01 -13.49
CA GLU A 21 10.80 -29.17 -14.36
C GLU A 21 11.05 -27.86 -13.60
N LYS A 22 12.31 -27.42 -13.63
CA LYS A 22 12.80 -26.24 -12.91
C LYS A 22 11.73 -25.17 -12.87
N VAL A 23 11.40 -24.73 -11.65
CA VAL A 23 10.43 -23.65 -11.39
C VAL A 23 10.63 -22.58 -12.45
N ASN A 24 9.63 -22.43 -13.30
CA ASN A 24 9.70 -21.56 -14.45
C ASN A 24 9.92 -20.14 -13.91
N ALA A 25 11.07 -19.52 -14.20
CA ALA A 25 11.41 -18.18 -13.69
C ALA A 25 10.43 -17.09 -14.18
N LEU A 26 9.55 -17.44 -15.12
CA LEU A 26 8.43 -16.63 -15.59
C LEU A 26 7.21 -16.65 -14.63
N VAL A 27 7.23 -17.47 -13.58
CA VAL A 27 6.24 -17.51 -12.48
C VAL A 27 6.86 -17.00 -11.17
N SER A 28 7.89 -16.15 -11.27
CA SER A 28 8.18 -15.20 -10.19
C SER A 28 7.37 -13.95 -10.51
N ASP A 29 6.09 -13.96 -10.18
CA ASP A 29 5.34 -12.71 -10.12
C ASP A 29 6.03 -11.85 -9.06
N GLN A 30 6.85 -10.89 -9.50
CA GLN A 30 7.56 -9.95 -8.62
C GLN A 30 6.60 -9.11 -7.76
N ARG A 31 5.28 -9.24 -7.99
CA ARG A 31 4.22 -8.61 -7.20
C ARG A 31 3.56 -9.55 -6.20
N ALA A 32 3.82 -10.86 -6.26
CA ALA A 32 3.28 -11.80 -5.29
C ALA A 32 3.94 -11.55 -3.93
N LEU A 33 3.14 -11.12 -2.95
CA LEU A 33 3.62 -10.95 -1.59
C LEU A 33 3.97 -12.32 -1.00
N ALA A 34 5.10 -12.40 -0.30
CA ALA A 34 5.44 -13.58 0.48
C ALA A 34 4.30 -13.88 1.48
N PRO A 35 3.96 -15.17 1.70
CA PRO A 35 2.94 -15.56 2.67
C PRO A 35 3.24 -14.99 4.06
N LEU A 36 2.19 -14.52 4.75
CA LEU A 36 2.31 -13.80 6.02
C LEU A 36 1.81 -14.64 7.20
N ALA A 37 2.72 -14.99 8.12
CA ALA A 37 2.37 -15.52 9.43
C ALA A 37 2.01 -14.37 10.38
N VAL A 38 0.72 -14.20 10.70
CA VAL A 38 0.24 -13.20 11.66
C VAL A 38 0.27 -13.79 13.06
N ARG A 39 1.22 -13.31 13.86
CA ARG A 39 1.37 -13.71 15.27
C ARG A 39 0.38 -12.96 16.15
N ARG A 40 0.28 -13.41 17.40
CA ARG A 40 -0.45 -12.71 18.46
C ARG A 40 -0.03 -11.24 18.52
N ILE A 41 -1.02 -10.37 18.72
CA ILE A 41 -0.84 -8.95 18.93
C ILE A 41 -1.02 -8.65 20.41
N ASP A 42 0.05 -8.23 21.07
CA ASP A 42 0.06 -7.96 22.50
C ASP A 42 -0.84 -6.76 22.83
N GLY A 43 -1.81 -6.98 23.73
CA GLY A 43 -2.80 -5.98 24.11
C GLY A 43 -4.04 -5.90 23.21
N ALA A 44 -4.10 -6.65 22.09
CA ALA A 44 -5.25 -6.68 21.18
C ALA A 44 -5.68 -8.12 20.87
N PRO A 45 -6.29 -8.84 21.83
CA PRO A 45 -6.77 -10.21 21.59
C PRO A 45 -7.81 -10.23 20.46
N GLY A 46 -7.75 -11.24 19.59
CA GLY A 46 -8.67 -11.39 18.45
C GLY A 46 -8.30 -10.57 17.20
N LEU A 47 -7.38 -9.60 17.32
CA LEU A 47 -7.01 -8.74 16.19
C LEU A 47 -6.20 -9.51 15.14
N ALA A 48 -5.37 -10.47 15.57
CA ALA A 48 -4.60 -11.31 14.65
C ALA A 48 -5.54 -12.14 13.76
N GLU A 49 -6.57 -12.75 14.34
CA GLU A 49 -7.57 -13.54 13.64
C GLU A 49 -8.41 -12.68 12.68
N ALA A 50 -8.85 -11.50 13.14
CA ALA A 50 -9.57 -10.55 12.30
C ALA A 50 -8.72 -10.09 11.10
N LEU A 51 -7.43 -9.83 11.31
CA LEU A 51 -6.50 -9.47 10.24
C LEU A 51 -6.27 -10.60 9.25
N ILE A 52 -6.07 -11.83 9.73
CA ILE A 52 -5.93 -13.00 8.85
C ILE A 52 -7.14 -13.11 7.92
N GLN A 53 -8.35 -12.94 8.47
CA GLN A 53 -9.57 -12.99 7.67
C GLN A 53 -9.61 -11.90 6.60
N THR A 54 -9.31 -10.65 6.95
CA THR A 54 -9.35 -9.53 6.00
C THR A 54 -8.20 -9.57 4.98
N LEU A 55 -7.00 -10.00 5.37
CA LEU A 55 -5.87 -10.16 4.45
C LEU A 55 -6.15 -11.22 3.38
N ASN A 56 -6.73 -12.37 3.78
CA ASN A 56 -7.12 -13.41 2.83
C ASN A 56 -8.24 -12.96 1.89
N GLN A 57 -9.12 -12.03 2.32
CA GLN A 57 -10.13 -11.41 1.44
C GLN A 57 -9.52 -10.43 0.42
N GLU A 58 -8.34 -9.87 0.73
CA GLU A 58 -7.58 -8.98 -0.14
C GLU A 58 -6.52 -9.75 -0.96
N ASP A 59 -6.71 -11.07 -1.13
CA ASP A 59 -5.83 -11.99 -1.85
C ASP A 59 -4.37 -12.03 -1.31
N ILE A 60 -4.18 -11.69 -0.03
CA ILE A 60 -2.89 -11.83 0.66
C ILE A 60 -2.94 -13.08 1.54
N ALA A 61 -2.16 -14.10 1.17
CA ALA A 61 -2.07 -15.34 1.91
C ALA A 61 -1.56 -15.10 3.35
N ALA A 62 -2.45 -15.26 4.33
CA ALA A 62 -2.15 -15.04 5.74
C ALA A 62 -2.60 -16.22 6.62
N SER A 63 -1.77 -16.62 7.59
CA SER A 63 -2.02 -17.73 8.52
C SER A 63 -1.53 -17.42 9.94
N PRO A 64 -2.06 -18.11 10.98
CA PRO A 64 -1.58 -17.93 12.36
C PRO A 64 -0.24 -18.64 12.64
N GLU A 65 0.13 -19.62 11.81
CA GLU A 65 1.36 -20.40 11.93
C GLU A 65 2.34 -20.07 10.80
N SER A 66 3.64 -20.07 11.11
CA SER A 66 4.72 -19.95 10.13
C SER A 66 5.02 -21.32 9.54
N ALA A 67 4.68 -21.56 8.28
CA ALA A 67 4.88 -22.87 7.64
C ALA A 67 6.27 -23.03 6.98
N GLY A 68 7.32 -22.60 7.68
CA GLY A 68 8.72 -22.81 7.28
C GLY A 68 9.40 -21.64 6.59
N ASP A 69 10.47 -21.95 5.87
CA ASP A 69 11.34 -21.00 5.16
C ASP A 69 10.55 -20.21 4.10
N GLY A 70 10.71 -18.88 4.08
CA GLY A 70 10.07 -17.98 3.11
C GLY A 70 8.78 -17.30 3.56
N PHE A 71 8.30 -17.55 4.79
CA PHE A 71 7.20 -16.78 5.39
C PHE A 71 7.71 -15.48 6.03
N LEU A 72 6.95 -14.41 5.86
CA LEU A 72 7.10 -13.20 6.67
C LEU A 72 6.30 -13.34 7.94
N SER A 73 6.80 -12.81 9.04
CA SER A 73 6.08 -12.79 10.32
C SER A 73 5.66 -11.39 10.70
N LEU A 74 4.35 -11.16 10.87
CA LEU A 74 3.79 -9.94 11.43
C LEU A 74 3.52 -10.15 12.93
N SER A 75 3.99 -9.21 13.75
CA SER A 75 3.63 -9.13 15.16
C SER A 75 3.28 -7.69 15.53
N GLY A 76 2.62 -7.49 16.67
CA GLY A 76 2.30 -6.16 17.13
C GLY A 76 2.19 -6.07 18.64
N LYS A 77 2.39 -4.87 19.18
CA LYS A 77 2.19 -4.57 20.61
C LYS A 77 1.57 -3.20 20.81
N ILE A 78 0.57 -3.11 21.67
CA ILE A 78 0.03 -1.84 22.10
C ILE A 78 1.00 -1.18 23.07
N ARG A 79 1.34 0.08 22.82
CA ARG A 79 2.09 0.96 23.73
C ARG A 79 1.31 2.25 23.95
N SER A 80 1.36 2.78 25.16
CA SER A 80 0.92 4.15 25.42
C SER A 80 2.16 5.05 25.45
N GLU A 81 2.14 6.11 24.65
CA GLU A 81 3.20 7.10 24.54
C GLU A 81 2.57 8.49 24.47
N ASN A 82 2.98 9.40 25.35
CA ASN A 82 2.47 10.79 25.44
C ASN A 82 0.93 10.91 25.55
N GLY A 83 0.26 9.91 26.12
CA GLY A 83 -1.20 9.88 26.24
C GLY A 83 -1.94 9.35 25.01
N THR A 84 -1.23 9.08 23.90
CA THR A 84 -1.77 8.34 22.76
C THR A 84 -1.51 6.86 22.95
N VAL A 85 -2.52 6.03 22.68
CA VAL A 85 -2.36 4.57 22.60
C VAL A 85 -2.07 4.21 21.14
N GLN A 86 -0.92 3.60 20.90
CA GLN A 86 -0.47 3.20 19.57
C GLN A 86 -0.24 1.68 19.51
N LEU A 87 -0.46 1.11 18.34
CA LEU A 87 -0.09 -0.26 18.00
C LEU A 87 1.20 -0.21 17.18
N ILE A 88 2.27 -0.78 17.73
CA ILE A 88 3.57 -0.88 17.06
C ILE A 88 3.62 -2.24 16.38
N TRP A 89 3.80 -2.23 15.08
CA TRP A 89 3.86 -3.39 14.20
C TRP A 89 5.30 -3.71 13.82
N GLN A 90 5.64 -4.99 13.74
CA GLN A 90 6.94 -5.46 13.30
C GLN A 90 6.77 -6.59 12.28
N ILE A 91 7.50 -6.48 11.17
CA ILE A 91 7.59 -7.49 10.13
C ILE A 91 9.00 -8.05 10.13
N ILE A 92 9.10 -9.37 10.23
CA ILE A 92 10.35 -10.12 10.30
C ILE A 92 10.37 -11.13 9.16
N ASP A 93 11.52 -11.35 8.52
CA ASP A 93 11.68 -12.40 7.50
C ASP A 93 11.96 -13.78 8.12
N GLY A 94 12.02 -14.82 7.29
CA GLY A 94 12.25 -16.20 7.76
C GLY A 94 13.58 -16.40 8.50
N ASP A 95 14.56 -15.53 8.28
CA ASP A 95 15.87 -15.55 8.94
C ASP A 95 15.86 -14.81 10.29
N GLY A 96 14.71 -14.27 10.70
CA GLY A 96 14.57 -13.50 11.93
C GLY A 96 15.01 -12.05 11.82
N ARG A 97 15.32 -11.55 10.61
CA ARG A 97 15.70 -10.15 10.40
C ARG A 97 14.47 -9.27 10.28
N MET A 98 14.47 -8.16 11.01
CA MET A 98 13.40 -7.15 10.91
C MET A 98 13.48 -6.44 9.55
N ILE A 99 12.40 -6.50 8.80
CA ILE A 99 12.30 -5.89 7.46
C ILE A 99 11.31 -4.71 7.42
N GLY A 100 10.52 -4.52 8.48
CA GLY A 100 9.66 -3.35 8.61
C GLY A 100 9.17 -3.12 10.04
N GLU A 101 9.04 -1.85 10.42
CA GLU A 101 8.35 -1.41 11.63
C GLU A 101 7.46 -0.21 11.29
N PHE A 102 6.22 -0.21 11.78
CA PHE A 102 5.32 0.93 11.63
C PHE A 102 4.38 1.04 12.83
N ARG A 103 3.83 2.23 13.05
CA ARG A 103 2.96 2.53 14.20
C ARG A 103 1.61 3.00 13.72
N GLN A 104 0.56 2.57 14.40
CA GLN A 104 -0.81 2.94 14.09
C GLN A 104 -1.52 3.40 15.37
N PRO A 105 -2.11 4.62 15.39
CA PRO A 105 -2.87 5.06 16.54
C PRO A 105 -4.13 4.20 16.71
N LEU A 106 -4.44 3.82 17.95
CA LEU A 106 -5.73 3.24 18.28
C LEU A 106 -6.79 4.34 18.36
N PRO A 107 -7.99 4.15 17.79
CA PRO A 107 -9.07 5.12 17.93
C PRO A 107 -9.42 5.31 19.43
N PRO A 108 -9.58 6.56 19.90
CA PRO A 108 -9.93 6.85 21.29
C PRO A 108 -11.17 6.08 21.73
N GLY A 109 -11.12 5.44 22.90
CA GLY A 109 -12.22 4.64 23.42
C GLY A 109 -12.39 3.25 22.79
N SER A 110 -11.48 2.80 21.92
CA SER A 110 -11.46 1.41 21.46
C SER A 110 -11.00 0.48 22.58
N ILE A 111 -11.97 -0.19 23.21
CA ILE A 111 -11.72 -1.20 24.26
C ILE A 111 -11.23 -2.52 23.63
N ASP A 112 -11.69 -2.83 22.41
CA ASP A 112 -11.33 -4.03 21.66
C ASP A 112 -11.15 -3.68 20.16
N PRO A 113 -9.90 -3.50 19.69
CA PRO A 113 -9.62 -3.16 18.31
C PRO A 113 -10.11 -4.20 17.29
N ALA A 114 -10.20 -5.49 17.70
CA ALA A 114 -10.64 -6.57 16.82
C ALA A 114 -12.13 -6.46 16.45
N ARG A 115 -12.93 -5.84 17.32
CA ARG A 115 -14.37 -5.62 17.11
C ARG A 115 -14.69 -4.35 16.32
N ASN A 116 -13.68 -3.58 15.91
CA ASN A 116 -13.86 -2.37 15.12
C ASN A 116 -13.50 -2.64 13.65
N PRO A 117 -14.48 -2.86 12.74
CA PRO A 117 -14.21 -3.21 11.35
C PRO A 117 -13.41 -2.13 10.60
N GLN A 118 -13.61 -0.86 10.93
CA GLN A 118 -12.87 0.24 10.32
C GLN A 118 -11.40 0.19 10.72
N PHE A 119 -11.10 -0.16 11.97
CA PHE A 119 -9.74 -0.34 12.44
C PHE A 119 -9.08 -1.56 11.81
N VAL A 120 -9.77 -2.72 11.77
CA VAL A 120 -9.25 -3.94 11.12
C VAL A 120 -8.92 -3.70 9.65
N GLN A 121 -9.81 -3.03 8.90
CA GLN A 121 -9.54 -2.66 7.50
C GLN A 121 -8.35 -1.70 7.37
N SER A 122 -8.25 -0.71 8.26
CA SER A 122 -7.14 0.25 8.29
C SER A 122 -5.80 -0.44 8.57
N ALA A 123 -5.77 -1.33 9.56
CA ALA A 123 -4.60 -2.14 9.91
C ALA A 123 -4.20 -3.08 8.76
N THR A 124 -5.17 -3.74 8.12
CA THR A 124 -4.94 -4.59 6.92
C THR A 124 -4.23 -3.80 5.84
N ARG A 125 -4.74 -2.60 5.49
CA ARG A 125 -4.12 -1.75 4.47
C ARG A 125 -2.70 -1.35 4.84
N ALA A 126 -2.45 -1.02 6.12
CA ALA A 126 -1.12 -0.67 6.59
C ALA A 126 -0.13 -1.84 6.45
N VAL A 127 -0.57 -3.06 6.77
CA VAL A 127 0.21 -4.30 6.59
C VAL A 127 0.51 -4.54 5.11
N ILE A 128 -0.49 -4.52 4.23
CA ILE A 128 -0.30 -4.72 2.78
C ILE A 128 0.70 -3.71 2.22
N HIS A 129 0.59 -2.45 2.65
CA HIS A 129 1.48 -1.40 2.21
C HIS A 129 2.92 -1.61 2.71
N ALA A 130 3.10 -2.05 3.96
CA ALA A 130 4.41 -2.39 4.50
C ALA A 130 5.06 -3.57 3.77
N LEU A 131 4.27 -4.58 3.38
CA LEU A 131 4.75 -5.77 2.65
C LEU A 131 5.21 -5.47 1.22
N ARG A 132 4.66 -4.42 0.59
CA ARG A 132 5.04 -4.02 -0.78
C ARG A 132 6.38 -3.28 -0.86
N GLY A 133 7.05 -3.05 0.26
CA GLY A 133 8.46 -2.61 0.28
C GLY A 133 8.71 -1.12 0.11
N ASP A 134 7.69 -0.25 0.15
CA ASP A 134 7.93 1.19 0.01
C ASP A 134 8.58 1.84 1.24
N ASP A 135 8.42 1.30 2.46
CA ASP A 135 9.09 1.86 3.65
C ASP A 135 9.52 0.80 4.68
N SER A 136 10.80 0.39 4.61
CA SER A 136 11.49 -0.32 5.69
C SER A 136 11.91 0.60 6.87
N GLY A 137 11.39 1.83 6.92
CA GLY A 137 11.67 2.81 7.97
C GLY A 137 10.43 3.08 8.81
N THR A 138 10.59 3.06 10.13
CA THR A 138 9.64 3.48 11.18
C THR A 138 8.62 4.52 10.71
N ARG A 139 7.48 4.08 10.17
CA ARG A 139 6.36 4.99 9.89
C ARG A 139 5.55 5.16 11.16
N ASP A 140 5.84 6.21 11.91
CA ASP A 140 4.89 6.72 12.90
C ASP A 140 3.77 7.46 12.15
N LEU A 141 2.59 6.85 12.05
CA LEU A 141 1.43 7.47 11.38
C LEU A 141 0.96 8.76 12.09
N GLU A 142 1.35 9.02 13.34
CA GLU A 142 1.15 10.33 13.99
C GLU A 142 2.21 11.37 13.59
N ALA A 143 3.44 10.95 13.27
CA ALA A 143 4.50 11.82 12.75
C ALA A 143 4.45 11.99 11.23
N ALA A 144 3.59 11.24 10.53
CA ALA A 144 3.37 11.42 9.10
C ALA A 144 2.84 12.83 8.83
N PRO A 145 3.43 13.59 7.90
CA PRO A 145 3.05 14.96 7.63
C PRO A 145 1.58 15.01 7.22
N LYS A 146 0.79 15.76 8.01
CA LYS A 146 -0.62 15.96 7.74
C LYS A 146 -0.77 16.75 6.45
N VAL A 147 -1.51 16.19 5.51
CA VAL A 147 -1.81 16.82 4.22
C VAL A 147 -3.32 16.99 4.06
N ALA A 148 -3.75 18.17 3.65
CA ALA A 148 -5.13 18.42 3.24
C ALA A 148 -5.18 18.51 1.72
N VAL A 149 -6.15 17.83 1.11
CA VAL A 149 -6.45 18.00 -0.33
C VAL A 149 -7.67 18.88 -0.45
N TRP A 150 -7.50 20.06 -1.04
CA TRP A 150 -8.60 20.97 -1.32
C TRP A 150 -9.27 20.63 -2.64
N THR A 151 -10.50 21.10 -2.80
CA THR A 151 -11.26 20.93 -4.05
C THR A 151 -10.44 21.39 -5.24
N VAL A 152 -10.20 20.46 -6.15
CA VAL A 152 -9.54 20.68 -7.42
C VAL A 152 -10.42 21.58 -8.28
N LYS A 153 -9.84 22.64 -8.83
CA LYS A 153 -10.51 23.47 -9.83
C LYS A 153 -10.54 22.69 -11.14
N ALA A 154 -11.73 22.42 -11.64
CA ALA A 154 -11.96 21.67 -12.86
C ALA A 154 -12.99 22.37 -13.76
N PRO A 155 -13.02 22.07 -15.07
CA PRO A 155 -14.12 22.49 -15.95
C PRO A 155 -15.47 21.96 -15.44
N ALA A 156 -16.57 22.62 -15.80
CA ALA A 156 -17.91 22.30 -15.30
C ALA A 156 -18.35 20.84 -15.55
N ASP A 157 -17.88 20.24 -16.65
CA ASP A 157 -18.20 18.85 -17.02
C ASP A 157 -17.38 17.81 -16.22
N PHE A 158 -16.49 18.25 -15.32
CA PHE A 158 -15.62 17.40 -14.52
C PHE A 158 -15.87 17.58 -13.01
N ASP A 159 -16.02 16.47 -12.31
CA ASP A 159 -16.17 16.47 -10.86
C ASP A 159 -14.80 16.67 -10.17
N GLY A 160 -14.50 17.93 -9.84
CA GLY A 160 -13.30 18.32 -9.09
C GLY A 160 -13.25 17.71 -7.68
N ASP A 161 -14.40 17.47 -7.04
CA ASP A 161 -14.45 16.83 -5.72
C ASP A 161 -14.12 15.34 -5.82
N ALA A 162 -14.59 14.65 -6.87
CA ALA A 162 -14.19 13.26 -7.13
C ALA A 162 -12.69 13.13 -7.36
N LEU A 163 -12.08 14.07 -8.10
CA LEU A 163 -10.64 14.10 -8.31
C LEU A 163 -9.87 14.39 -7.00
N SER A 164 -10.39 15.28 -6.17
CA SER A 164 -9.83 15.57 -4.84
C SER A 164 -9.88 14.35 -3.92
N ARG A 165 -11.00 13.62 -3.90
CA ARG A 165 -11.13 12.36 -3.17
C ARG A 165 -10.20 11.27 -3.71
N ALA A 166 -10.01 11.20 -5.02
CA ALA A 166 -9.07 10.27 -5.64
C ALA A 166 -7.62 10.59 -5.23
N MET A 167 -7.23 11.86 -5.25
CA MET A 167 -5.91 12.31 -4.79
C MET A 167 -5.70 12.04 -3.30
N ALA A 168 -6.68 12.34 -2.45
CA ALA A 168 -6.62 12.02 -1.02
C ALA A 168 -6.38 10.52 -0.78
N ARG A 169 -7.07 9.64 -1.53
CA ARG A 169 -6.82 8.20 -1.43
C ARG A 169 -5.41 7.82 -1.89
N ALA A 170 -4.96 8.35 -3.03
CA ALA A 170 -3.64 8.05 -3.59
C ALA A 170 -2.51 8.50 -2.64
N LEU A 171 -2.60 9.70 -2.04
CA LEU A 171 -1.63 10.18 -1.05
C LEU A 171 -1.65 9.34 0.24
N GLY A 172 -2.82 8.89 0.69
CA GLY A 172 -2.93 7.95 1.80
C GLY A 172 -2.23 6.63 1.53
N LEU A 173 -2.33 6.12 0.29
CA LEU A 173 -1.57 4.94 -0.16
C LEU A 173 -0.06 5.19 -0.22
N LYS A 174 0.40 6.44 -0.29
CA LYS A 174 1.83 6.83 -0.23
C LYS A 174 2.33 7.09 1.18
N GLY A 175 1.54 6.74 2.20
CA GLY A 175 1.90 6.88 3.61
C GLY A 175 1.74 8.29 4.20
N LEU A 176 1.00 9.17 3.53
CA LEU A 176 0.69 10.51 4.03
C LEU A 176 -0.60 10.51 4.87
N ALA A 177 -0.61 11.28 5.96
CA ALA A 177 -1.79 11.43 6.81
C ALA A 177 -2.75 12.46 6.20
N VAL A 178 -3.76 12.00 5.47
CA VAL A 178 -4.73 12.91 4.83
C VAL A 178 -5.82 13.35 5.82
N VAL A 179 -5.99 14.67 5.97
CA VAL A 179 -6.94 15.28 6.93
C VAL A 179 -7.83 16.32 6.24
N SER A 180 -9.00 16.59 6.81
CA SER A 180 -9.93 17.63 6.34
C SER A 180 -9.78 18.99 7.04
N GLY A 181 -8.94 19.07 8.08
CA GLY A 181 -8.73 20.27 8.91
C GLY A 181 -7.35 20.89 8.72
N GLN A 182 -6.79 21.44 9.80
CA GLN A 182 -5.43 22.00 9.79
C GLN A 182 -4.41 20.91 9.41
N ALA A 183 -3.63 21.21 8.38
CA ALA A 183 -2.60 20.34 7.82
C ALA A 183 -1.29 21.11 7.71
N ALA A 184 -0.17 20.39 7.81
CA ALA A 184 1.16 20.96 7.58
C ALA A 184 1.36 21.31 6.10
N PHE A 185 0.67 20.57 5.22
CA PHE A 185 0.71 20.75 3.78
C PHE A 185 -0.70 20.81 3.20
N VAL A 186 -0.88 21.63 2.18
CA VAL A 186 -2.12 21.74 1.42
C VAL A 186 -1.84 21.45 -0.04
N VAL A 187 -2.61 20.55 -0.64
CA VAL A 187 -2.55 20.24 -2.07
C VAL A 187 -3.76 20.87 -2.76
N THR A 188 -3.51 21.66 -3.80
CA THR A 188 -4.53 22.16 -4.72
C THR A 188 -4.25 21.68 -6.13
N GLY A 189 -5.30 21.39 -6.90
CA GLY A 189 -5.19 21.02 -8.31
C GLY A 189 -5.89 22.03 -9.22
N LEU A 190 -5.37 22.18 -10.43
CA LEU A 190 -6.02 22.87 -11.54
C LEU A 190 -6.03 21.98 -12.77
N LEU A 191 -7.20 21.39 -13.06
CA LEU A 191 -7.44 20.57 -14.24
C LEU A 191 -7.82 21.47 -15.43
N ARG A 192 -7.21 21.24 -16.59
CA ARG A 192 -7.57 21.87 -17.87
C ARG A 192 -7.67 20.82 -18.96
N ILE A 193 -8.65 21.00 -19.85
CA ILE A 193 -8.89 20.14 -21.00
C ILE A 193 -8.74 21.01 -22.25
N GLY A 194 -7.80 20.64 -23.11
CA GLY A 194 -7.58 21.29 -24.40
C GLY A 194 -8.65 20.90 -25.43
N PRO A 195 -8.64 21.53 -26.61
CA PRO A 195 -9.56 21.18 -27.68
C PRO A 195 -9.31 19.75 -28.17
N THR A 196 -10.38 19.04 -28.56
CA THR A 196 -10.29 17.73 -29.18
C THR A 196 -9.73 17.85 -30.60
N THR A 197 -8.58 17.23 -30.86
CA THR A 197 -7.94 17.17 -32.18
C THR A 197 -7.66 15.71 -32.51
N GLY A 198 -8.13 15.22 -33.67
CA GLY A 198 -7.92 13.82 -34.06
C GLY A 198 -8.53 12.79 -33.09
N GLY A 199 -9.66 13.12 -32.46
CA GLY A 199 -10.35 12.22 -31.51
C GLY A 199 -9.75 12.18 -30.10
N GLN A 200 -8.75 13.01 -29.80
CA GLN A 200 -8.12 13.10 -28.47
C GLN A 200 -8.12 14.54 -27.98
N ALA A 201 -8.29 14.75 -26.68
CA ALA A 201 -8.10 16.04 -26.04
C ALA A 201 -6.88 15.98 -25.10
N MET A 202 -6.12 17.07 -25.04
CA MET A 202 -5.01 17.18 -24.10
C MET A 202 -5.55 17.45 -22.70
N VAL A 203 -5.38 16.50 -21.79
CA VAL A 203 -5.72 16.69 -20.37
C VAL A 203 -4.47 17.11 -19.65
N SER A 204 -4.54 18.23 -18.93
CA SER A 204 -3.42 18.75 -18.14
C SER A 204 -3.87 19.07 -16.73
N ILE A 205 -3.03 18.76 -15.75
CA ILE A 205 -3.27 19.11 -14.36
C ILE A 205 -2.00 19.63 -13.71
N ASP A 206 -2.14 20.74 -13.00
CA ASP A 206 -1.09 21.28 -12.13
C ASP A 206 -1.50 21.05 -10.68
N TRP A 207 -0.68 20.29 -9.95
CA TRP A 207 -0.82 20.08 -8.51
C TRP A 207 0.17 20.97 -7.77
N THR A 208 -0.32 21.94 -7.01
CA THR A 208 0.53 22.80 -6.17
C THR A 208 0.47 22.33 -4.73
N VAL A 209 1.65 22.12 -4.14
CA VAL A 209 1.83 21.84 -2.71
C VAL A 209 2.19 23.12 -2.00
N ARG A 210 1.46 23.45 -0.93
CA ARG A 210 1.74 24.61 -0.06
C ARG A 210 2.03 24.19 1.37
N ASP A 211 2.83 24.98 2.07
CA ASP A 211 2.98 24.85 3.52
C ASP A 211 1.75 25.42 4.26
N ALA A 212 1.72 25.24 5.58
CA ALA A 212 0.67 25.79 6.45
C ALA A 212 0.58 27.33 6.46
N LYS A 213 1.60 28.03 5.96
CA LYS A 213 1.63 29.50 5.83
C LYS A 213 1.15 29.96 4.45
N GLY A 214 0.91 29.04 3.52
CA GLY A 214 0.47 29.31 2.16
C GLY A 214 1.59 29.53 1.15
N HIS A 215 2.86 29.25 1.50
CA HIS A 215 3.96 29.31 0.54
C HIS A 215 3.93 28.10 -0.39
N ASP A 216 4.08 28.33 -1.69
CA ASP A 216 4.22 27.27 -2.69
C ASP A 216 5.58 26.57 -2.50
N LEU A 217 5.54 25.27 -2.22
CA LEU A 217 6.71 24.41 -2.03
C LEU A 217 7.13 23.71 -3.32
N GLY A 218 6.18 23.55 -4.25
CA GLY A 218 6.42 22.92 -5.53
C GLY A 218 5.12 22.69 -6.31
N THR A 219 5.29 22.49 -7.61
CA THR A 219 4.20 22.16 -8.54
C THR A 219 4.55 20.88 -9.30
N VAL A 220 3.63 19.94 -9.34
CA VAL A 220 3.70 18.72 -10.14
C VAL A 220 2.74 18.87 -11.31
N SER A 221 3.29 19.02 -12.51
CA SER A 221 2.51 19.18 -13.73
C SER A 221 2.45 17.87 -14.51
N GLN A 222 1.26 17.52 -14.96
CA GLN A 222 1.01 16.34 -15.77
C GLN A 222 0.22 16.74 -16.99
N SER A 223 0.55 16.12 -18.12
CA SER A 223 -0.19 16.33 -19.35
C SER A 223 -0.18 15.06 -20.17
N SER A 224 -1.36 14.65 -20.65
CA SER A 224 -1.49 13.44 -21.47
C SER A 224 -2.65 13.58 -22.45
N PRO A 225 -2.50 13.06 -23.68
CA PRO A 225 -3.61 12.95 -24.61
C PRO A 225 -4.60 11.90 -24.10
N VAL A 226 -5.89 12.23 -24.09
CA VAL A 226 -6.97 11.32 -23.67
C VAL A 226 -7.98 11.21 -24.80
N ALA A 227 -8.30 9.98 -25.17
CA ALA A 227 -9.32 9.68 -26.17
C ALA A 227 -10.68 10.25 -25.77
N GLN A 228 -11.42 10.82 -26.73
CA GLN A 228 -12.68 11.48 -26.48
C GLN A 228 -13.71 10.53 -25.84
N GLU A 229 -13.70 9.25 -26.23
CA GLU A 229 -14.58 8.22 -25.69
C GLU A 229 -14.31 7.99 -24.20
N ARG A 230 -13.06 8.16 -23.76
CA ARG A 230 -12.67 8.03 -22.35
C ARG A 230 -13.07 9.25 -21.51
N LEU A 231 -13.11 10.43 -22.11
CA LEU A 231 -13.61 11.65 -21.46
C LEU A 231 -15.13 11.62 -21.30
N LEU A 232 -15.84 10.99 -22.24
CA LEU A 232 -17.30 10.79 -22.20
C LEU A 232 -17.72 9.54 -21.43
N GLY A 233 -16.78 8.60 -21.21
CA GLY A 233 -16.99 7.34 -20.51
C GLY A 233 -16.95 7.46 -18.98
N PRO A 234 -16.64 6.35 -18.25
CA PRO A 234 -16.61 6.35 -16.79
C PRO A 234 -15.53 7.28 -16.20
N LEU A 235 -15.91 8.53 -15.95
CA LEU A 235 -14.99 9.60 -15.54
C LEU A 235 -14.22 9.25 -14.25
N ALA A 236 -14.86 8.56 -13.30
CA ALA A 236 -14.25 8.17 -12.03
C ALA A 236 -12.95 7.34 -12.20
N ALA A 237 -12.87 6.48 -13.21
CA ALA A 237 -11.68 5.69 -13.48
C ALA A 237 -10.53 6.58 -14.00
N LEU A 238 -10.83 7.49 -14.92
CA LEU A 238 -9.85 8.46 -15.42
C LEU A 238 -9.32 9.36 -14.28
N LEU A 239 -10.20 9.86 -13.41
CA LEU A 239 -9.81 10.71 -12.28
C LEU A 239 -8.90 9.98 -11.29
N ARG A 240 -9.14 8.68 -11.07
CA ARG A 240 -8.27 7.84 -10.25
C ARG A 240 -6.88 7.72 -10.87
N ASP A 241 -6.80 7.43 -12.17
CA ASP A 241 -5.52 7.26 -12.85
C ASP A 241 -4.70 8.57 -12.85
N ILE A 242 -5.35 9.72 -13.04
CA ILE A 242 -4.73 11.06 -12.91
C ILE A 242 -4.18 11.26 -11.49
N ALA A 243 -4.98 10.95 -10.47
CA ALA A 243 -4.60 11.11 -9.08
C ALA A 243 -3.43 10.20 -8.68
N GLU A 244 -3.45 8.93 -9.07
CA GLU A 244 -2.39 7.96 -8.79
C GLU A 244 -1.07 8.38 -9.42
N ALA A 245 -1.09 8.82 -10.68
CA ALA A 245 0.10 9.31 -11.35
C ALA A 245 0.69 10.55 -10.65
N GLY A 246 -0.16 11.42 -10.09
CA GLY A 246 0.28 12.68 -9.44
C GLY A 246 0.79 12.50 -8.02
N ALA A 247 0.29 11.48 -7.32
CA ALA A 247 0.58 11.25 -5.91
C ALA A 247 2.07 11.03 -5.62
N ASP A 248 2.80 10.37 -6.54
CA ASP A 248 4.24 10.14 -6.39
C ASP A 248 5.03 11.45 -6.33
N GLY A 249 4.80 12.35 -7.29
CA GLY A 249 5.48 13.65 -7.33
C GLY A 249 5.12 14.52 -6.13
N ILE A 250 3.85 14.51 -5.70
CA ILE A 250 3.41 15.29 -4.53
C ILE A 250 4.05 14.75 -3.24
N ALA A 251 4.08 13.43 -3.07
CA ALA A 251 4.70 12.81 -1.92
C ALA A 251 6.20 13.14 -1.86
N GLU A 252 6.88 13.17 -2.99
CA GLU A 252 8.28 13.56 -3.07
C GLU A 252 8.50 15.03 -2.65
N VAL A 253 7.70 15.96 -3.17
CA VAL A 253 7.75 17.38 -2.76
C VAL A 253 7.59 17.49 -1.25
N ILE A 254 6.61 16.82 -0.65
CA ILE A 254 6.38 16.87 0.81
C ILE A 254 7.56 16.26 1.59
N ARG A 255 8.13 15.13 1.14
CA ARG A 255 9.26 14.49 1.83
C ARG A 255 10.52 15.35 1.79
N SER A 256 10.77 16.06 0.69
CA SER A 256 11.93 16.96 0.53
C SER A 256 11.95 18.11 1.54
N GLN A 257 10.81 18.45 2.14
CA GLN A 257 10.67 19.52 3.13
C GLN A 257 10.95 19.06 4.57
N ARG A 258 11.19 17.76 4.80
CA ARG A 258 11.59 17.29 6.14
C ARG A 258 13.06 17.68 6.39
N PRO A 259 13.39 18.30 7.53
CA PRO A 259 14.79 18.45 7.91
C PRO A 259 15.43 17.07 8.00
N GLN A 260 16.52 16.85 7.27
CA GLN A 260 17.32 15.64 7.42
C GLN A 260 17.93 15.67 8.82
N THR A 261 17.53 14.74 9.68
CA THR A 261 18.25 14.52 10.94
C THR A 261 19.69 14.12 10.57
N PRO A 262 20.72 14.88 10.99
CA PRO A 262 22.10 14.49 10.74
C PRO A 262 22.36 13.10 11.34
N PRO A 263 23.20 12.25 10.71
CA PRO A 263 23.63 11.01 11.34
C PRO A 263 24.30 11.36 12.69
N GLU A 264 23.83 10.73 13.75
CA GLU A 264 24.40 10.87 15.09
C GLU A 264 25.86 10.36 15.05
N PRO A 265 26.82 11.08 15.68
CA PRO A 265 28.26 10.81 15.56
C PRO A 265 28.72 9.47 16.17
#